data_AF-A0A2R7P9Q1-F1
#
_entry.id   AF-A0A2R7P9Q1-F1
#
_cell.length_a   1.000
_cell.length_b   1.000
_cell.length_c   1.000
_cell.angle_alpha   90.00
_cell.angle_beta   90.00
_cell.angle_gamma   90.00
#
_symmetry.space_group_name_H-M   'P 1'
#
loop_
_entity.id
_entity.type
_entity.pdbx_description
1 polymer ?
#
loop_
_entity_poly.entity_id
_entity_poly.type
_entity_poly.pdbx_seq_one_letter_code
_entity_poly.pdbx_strand_id
1 'polypeptide(L)'
;MTNTALTLAAAGLALVGVAHSVLGELLLFRRLRTQGHQTAGRAEVGTAQQLLHTPHLRILWGTWHVASVLCWALSALLWRLGTAPWDAALGAWAADAVGIATLASGVLVFFATHGRHPAWCALLVIATLVWWR
;
A
#
# COMPACT_ATOMS: atom_id res chain seq x y z
N MET A 1 -26.75 0.82 16.64
CA MET A 1 -27.18 -0.26 15.73
C MET A 1 -26.10 -0.42 14.69
N THR A 2 -25.58 -1.62 14.49
CA THR A 2 -24.53 -1.90 13.50
C THR A 2 -25.10 -1.77 12.09
N ASN A 3 -24.45 -1.01 11.22
CA ASN A 3 -24.82 -0.92 9.82
C ASN A 3 -24.16 -2.06 9.04
N THR A 4 -24.93 -3.13 8.83
CA THR A 4 -24.46 -4.36 8.18
C THR A 4 -23.85 -4.12 6.79
N ALA A 5 -24.40 -3.19 6.01
CA ALA A 5 -23.88 -2.89 4.68
C ALA A 5 -22.48 -2.28 4.74
N LEU A 6 -22.25 -1.34 5.66
CA LEU A 6 -20.93 -0.73 5.86
C LEU A 6 -19.91 -1.75 6.38
N THR A 7 -20.32 -2.66 7.28
CA THR A 7 -19.41 -3.70 7.77
C THR A 7 -19.05 -4.73 6.69
N LEU A 8 -19.99 -5.08 5.81
CA LEU A 8 -19.71 -5.96 4.67
C LEU A 8 -18.80 -5.29 3.65
N ALA A 9 -19.03 -4.00 3.35
CA ALA A 9 -18.16 -3.22 2.47
C ALA A 9 -16.73 -3.10 3.05
N ALA A 10 -16.61 -2.89 4.37
CA ALA A 10 -15.32 -2.89 5.05
C ALA A 10 -14.57 -4.22 4.91
N ALA A 11 -15.26 -5.35 5.15
CA ALA A 11 -14.69 -6.68 4.97
C ALA A 11 -14.27 -6.93 3.51
N GLY A 12 -15.10 -6.52 2.54
CA GLY A 12 -14.78 -6.61 1.12
C GLY A 12 -13.52 -5.82 0.75
N LEU A 13 -13.39 -4.57 1.22
CA LEU A 13 -12.18 -3.78 0.99
C LEU A 13 -10.94 -4.38 1.67
N ALA A 14 -11.08 -4.97 2.85
CA ALA A 14 -9.97 -5.66 3.52
C ALA A 14 -9.45 -6.82 2.66
N LEU A 15 -10.38 -7.65 2.14
CA LEU A 15 -10.07 -8.77 1.26
C LEU A 15 -9.44 -8.30 -0.05
N VAL A 16 -9.95 -7.21 -0.66
CA VAL A 16 -9.37 -6.61 -1.86
C VAL A 16 -7.94 -6.14 -1.59
N GLY A 17 -7.68 -5.47 -0.46
CA GLY A 17 -6.33 -5.04 -0.08
C GLY A 17 -5.35 -6.22 0.06
N VAL A 18 -5.80 -7.31 0.70
CA VAL A 18 -5.02 -8.56 0.83
C VAL A 18 -4.79 -9.20 -0.52
N ALA A 19 -5.84 -9.40 -1.32
CA ALA A 19 -5.75 -10.02 -2.64
C ALA A 19 -4.84 -9.21 -3.56
N HIS A 20 -4.97 -7.87 -3.59
CA HIS A 20 -4.11 -7.00 -4.37
C HIS A 20 -2.64 -7.13 -3.95
N SER A 21 -2.37 -7.11 -2.63
CA SER A 21 -1.00 -7.25 -2.12
C SER A 21 -0.38 -8.62 -2.42
N VAL A 22 -1.13 -9.71 -2.17
CA VAL A 22 -0.64 -11.09 -2.33
C VAL A 22 -0.54 -11.49 -3.81
N LEU A 23 -1.56 -11.19 -4.61
CA LEU A 23 -1.56 -11.53 -6.04
C LEU A 23 -0.49 -10.73 -6.80
N GLY A 24 -0.32 -9.44 -6.49
CA GLY A 24 0.76 -8.65 -7.09
C GLY A 24 2.14 -9.22 -6.78
N GLU A 25 2.37 -9.57 -5.52
CA GLU A 25 3.64 -10.17 -5.10
C GLU A 25 3.86 -11.54 -5.76
N LEU A 26 2.87 -12.43 -5.79
CA LEU A 26 3.03 -13.80 -6.32
C LEU A 26 3.07 -13.85 -7.86
N LEU A 27 2.19 -13.11 -8.54
CA LEU A 27 2.03 -13.19 -9.99
C LEU A 27 3.01 -12.30 -10.74
N LEU A 28 3.27 -11.09 -10.24
CA LEU A 28 4.11 -10.12 -10.93
C LEU A 28 5.53 -10.14 -10.35
N PHE A 29 5.70 -9.72 -9.10
CA PHE A 29 7.04 -9.43 -8.59
C PHE A 29 7.87 -10.67 -8.26
N ARG A 30 7.24 -11.75 -7.76
CA ARG A 30 7.91 -13.04 -7.52
C ARG A 30 8.25 -13.73 -8.83
N ARG A 31 7.34 -13.76 -9.81
CA ARG A 31 7.63 -14.33 -11.15
C ARG A 31 8.74 -13.58 -11.86
N LEU A 32 8.70 -12.24 -11.85
CA LEU A 32 9.76 -11.45 -12.46
C LEU A 32 11.10 -11.72 -11.75
N ARG A 33 11.15 -11.75 -10.41
CA ARG A 33 12.38 -12.08 -9.68
C ARG A 33 12.88 -13.50 -9.96
N THR A 34 12.02 -14.51 -10.06
CA THR A 34 12.46 -15.90 -10.29
C THR A 34 12.83 -16.17 -11.74
N GLN A 35 12.11 -15.61 -12.71
CA GLN A 35 12.46 -15.76 -14.13
C GLN A 35 13.72 -15.00 -14.48
N GLY A 36 13.93 -13.80 -13.92
CA GLY A 36 15.18 -13.06 -14.02
C GLY A 36 16.36 -13.70 -13.26
N HIS A 37 16.18 -14.83 -12.56
CA HIS A 37 17.30 -15.66 -12.09
C HIS A 37 17.55 -16.88 -13.00
N GLN A 38 16.50 -17.40 -13.66
CA GLN A 38 16.62 -18.59 -14.53
C GLN A 38 17.21 -18.26 -15.89
N THR A 39 16.99 -17.07 -16.42
CA THR A 39 17.62 -16.59 -17.67
C THR A 39 19.09 -16.19 -17.50
N ALA A 40 19.57 -16.09 -16.26
CA ALA A 40 20.95 -15.71 -15.94
C ALA A 40 22.00 -16.68 -16.51
N GLY A 41 21.63 -17.94 -16.67
CA GLY A 41 22.50 -19.00 -17.18
C GLY A 41 22.58 -19.06 -18.71
N ARG A 42 21.73 -18.33 -19.45
CA ARG A 42 21.80 -18.20 -20.91
C ARG A 42 21.97 -16.72 -21.24
N ALA A 43 23.23 -16.31 -21.36
CA ALA A 43 23.63 -14.99 -21.81
C ALA A 43 23.18 -14.76 -23.27
N GLU A 44 21.94 -14.32 -23.45
CA GLU A 44 21.59 -13.45 -24.58
C GLU A 44 21.68 -12.01 -24.12
N VAL A 45 22.58 -11.27 -24.75
CA VAL A 45 22.77 -9.84 -24.57
C VAL A 45 21.48 -9.14 -24.99
N GLY A 46 20.68 -8.69 -24.01
CA GLY A 46 19.56 -7.77 -24.25
C GLY A 46 18.22 -8.04 -23.56
N THR A 47 18.04 -9.13 -22.80
CA THR A 47 16.69 -9.55 -22.38
C THR A 47 16.52 -9.82 -20.88
N ALA A 48 15.41 -9.29 -20.33
CA ALA A 48 14.76 -9.51 -19.03
C ALA A 48 15.56 -9.22 -17.73
N GLN A 49 16.83 -9.60 -17.65
CA GLN A 49 17.57 -9.57 -16.39
C GLN A 49 18.05 -8.16 -15.99
N GLN A 50 18.25 -7.29 -16.97
CA GLN A 50 18.61 -5.88 -16.76
C GLN A 50 17.41 -5.02 -16.33
N LEU A 51 16.17 -5.49 -16.53
CA LEU A 51 14.95 -4.77 -16.18
C LEU A 51 14.58 -4.91 -14.70
N LEU A 52 15.10 -5.91 -13.99
CA LEU A 52 14.69 -6.25 -12.62
C LEU A 52 15.42 -5.52 -11.50
N HIS A 53 16.53 -4.86 -11.82
CA HIS A 53 17.24 -3.92 -10.94
C HIS A 53 16.91 -2.46 -11.27
N THR A 54 15.95 -2.21 -12.16
CA THR A 54 15.61 -0.84 -12.55
C THR A 54 14.81 -0.13 -11.45
N PRO A 55 15.09 1.16 -11.20
CA PRO A 55 14.28 2.01 -10.33
C PRO A 55 12.77 1.94 -10.63
N HIS A 56 12.39 1.67 -11.88
CA HIS A 56 11.02 1.57 -12.34
C HIS A 56 10.22 0.45 -11.70
N LEU A 57 10.75 -0.79 -11.62
CA LEU A 57 10.02 -1.89 -10.96
C LEU A 57 9.86 -1.67 -9.47
N ARG A 58 10.82 -0.98 -8.85
CA ARG A 58 10.79 -0.63 -7.43
C ARG A 58 9.73 0.42 -7.13
N ILE A 59 9.62 1.43 -7.98
CA ILE A 59 8.54 2.40 -7.93
C ILE A 59 7.21 1.68 -8.15
N LEU A 60 7.11 0.80 -9.15
CA LEU A 60 5.89 0.03 -9.43
C LEU A 60 5.48 -0.83 -8.24
N TRP A 61 6.43 -1.55 -7.63
CA TRP A 61 6.22 -2.33 -6.41
C TRP A 61 5.74 -1.45 -5.26
N GLY A 62 6.39 -0.31 -5.04
CA GLY A 62 5.98 0.66 -4.03
C GLY A 62 4.55 1.16 -4.25
N THR A 63 4.23 1.64 -5.45
CA THR A 63 2.89 2.16 -5.80
C THR A 63 1.81 1.08 -5.67
N TRP A 64 2.14 -0.16 -6.01
CA TRP A 64 1.25 -1.30 -5.89
C TRP A 64 0.85 -1.54 -4.42
N HIS A 65 1.83 -1.61 -3.52
CA HIS A 65 1.55 -1.83 -2.11
C HIS A 65 0.96 -0.59 -1.41
N VAL A 66 1.25 0.63 -1.88
CA VAL A 66 0.58 1.86 -1.39
C VAL A 66 -0.93 1.78 -1.63
N ALA A 67 -1.37 1.32 -2.79
CA ALA A 67 -2.79 1.13 -3.07
C ALA A 67 -3.47 0.16 -2.09
N SER A 68 -2.78 -0.94 -1.72
CA SER A 68 -3.26 -1.87 -0.68
C SER A 68 -3.37 -1.22 0.70
N VAL A 69 -2.38 -0.43 1.11
CA VAL A 69 -2.40 0.30 2.39
C VAL A 69 -3.60 1.26 2.45
N LEU A 70 -3.85 2.00 1.37
CA LEU A 70 -4.99 2.91 1.29
C LEU A 70 -6.33 2.16 1.29
N CYS A 71 -6.42 0.99 0.65
CA CYS A 71 -7.62 0.14 0.73
C CYS A 71 -7.91 -0.32 2.17
N TRP A 72 -6.88 -0.65 2.95
CA TRP A 72 -7.05 -0.98 4.36
C TRP A 72 -7.46 0.22 5.22
N ALA A 73 -6.99 1.42 4.91
CA ALA A 73 -7.46 2.64 5.55
C ALA A 73 -8.95 2.86 5.30
N LEU A 74 -9.39 2.74 4.04
CA LEU A 74 -10.81 2.84 3.67
C LEU A 74 -11.66 1.74 4.34
N SER A 75 -11.15 0.51 4.40
CA SER A 75 -11.79 -0.59 5.13
C SER A 75 -11.98 -0.25 6.62
N ALA A 76 -10.95 0.28 7.28
CA ALA A 76 -11.02 0.69 8.67
C ALA A 76 -12.06 1.83 8.87
N LEU A 77 -12.06 2.84 7.99
CA LEU A 77 -13.05 3.93 8.00
C LEU A 77 -14.48 3.40 7.88
N LEU A 78 -14.76 2.53 6.90
CA LEU A 78 -16.09 1.93 6.74
C LEU A 78 -16.47 1.05 7.94
N TRP A 79 -15.52 0.32 8.51
CA TRP A 79 -15.76 -0.49 9.70
C TRP A 79 -16.15 0.37 10.90
N ARG A 80 -15.43 1.49 11.15
CA ARG A 80 -15.76 2.42 12.22
C ARG A 80 -17.15 3.04 12.01
N LEU A 81 -17.44 3.50 10.79
CA LEU A 81 -18.75 4.06 10.43
C LEU A 81 -19.89 3.04 10.59
N GLY A 82 -19.60 1.75 10.39
CA GLY A 82 -20.57 0.66 10.49
C GLY A 82 -20.80 0.13 11.89
N THR A 83 -19.85 0.31 12.82
CA THR A 83 -19.87 -0.33 14.14
C THR A 83 -19.99 0.62 15.32
N ALA A 84 -19.64 1.90 15.14
CA ALA A 84 -19.63 2.89 16.21
C ALA A 84 -20.64 4.03 15.99
N PRO A 85 -21.09 4.69 17.07
CA PRO A 85 -21.89 5.91 16.97
C PRO A 85 -21.13 7.02 16.24
N TRP A 86 -21.88 7.91 15.61
CA TRP A 86 -21.34 9.10 14.98
C TRP A 86 -21.17 10.17 16.04
N ASP A 87 -20.05 10.09 16.75
CA ASP A 87 -19.70 10.95 17.87
C ASP A 87 -18.62 11.99 17.49
N ALA A 88 -18.33 12.90 18.41
CA ALA A 88 -17.27 13.89 18.23
C ALA A 88 -15.87 13.26 18.07
N ALA A 89 -15.68 12.02 18.52
CA ALA A 89 -14.41 11.29 18.40
C ALA A 89 -14.20 10.69 17.01
N LEU A 90 -15.24 10.54 16.20
CA LEU A 90 -15.16 9.97 14.85
C LEU A 90 -14.18 10.73 13.94
N GLY A 91 -14.20 12.06 13.98
CA GLY A 91 -13.30 12.89 13.17
C GLY A 91 -11.83 12.69 13.55
N ALA A 92 -11.53 12.68 14.85
CA ALA A 92 -10.19 12.41 15.37
C ALA A 92 -9.71 11.01 14.98
N TRP A 93 -10.57 9.99 15.14
CA TRP A 93 -10.25 8.62 14.78
C TRP A 93 -10.00 8.46 13.27
N ALA A 94 -10.82 9.10 12.43
CA ALA A 94 -10.65 9.08 10.98
C ALA A 94 -9.32 9.76 10.57
N ALA A 95 -8.97 10.88 11.21
CA ALA A 95 -7.69 11.53 11.02
C ALA A 95 -6.53 10.59 11.40
N ASP A 96 -6.62 9.89 12.54
CA ASP A 96 -5.58 8.95 12.96
C ASP A 96 -5.44 7.77 11.99
N ALA A 97 -6.56 7.22 11.50
CA ALA A 97 -6.56 6.14 10.51
C ALA A 97 -5.88 6.57 9.19
N VAL A 98 -6.20 7.78 8.69
CA VAL A 98 -5.55 8.36 7.51
C VAL A 98 -4.08 8.63 7.78
N GLY A 99 -3.74 9.24 8.93
CA GLY A 99 -2.35 9.54 9.32
C GLY A 99 -1.47 8.29 9.39
N ILE A 100 -1.97 7.20 9.98
CA ILE A 100 -1.27 5.91 10.02
C ILE A 100 -1.08 5.36 8.60
N ALA A 101 -2.11 5.41 7.75
CA ALA A 101 -2.02 4.92 6.38
C ALA A 101 -1.04 5.72 5.52
N THR A 102 -1.03 7.06 5.68
CA THR A 102 -0.08 7.95 5.01
C THR A 102 1.34 7.70 5.51
N LEU A 103 1.54 7.52 6.82
CA LEU A 103 2.83 7.16 7.41
C LEU A 103 3.34 5.83 6.85
N ALA A 104 2.52 4.79 6.90
CA ALA A 104 2.84 3.47 6.38
C ALA A 104 3.17 3.52 4.89
N SER A 105 2.44 4.32 4.11
CA SER A 105 2.72 4.53 2.69
C SER A 105 4.05 5.25 2.47
N GLY A 106 4.38 6.28 3.26
CA GLY A 106 5.66 6.98 3.18
C GLY A 106 6.84 6.07 3.51
N VAL A 107 6.74 5.31 4.59
CA VAL A 107 7.74 4.30 4.99
C VAL A 107 7.91 3.25 3.90
N LEU A 108 6.81 2.73 3.36
CA LEU A 108 6.82 1.77 2.25
C LEU A 108 7.51 2.32 1.01
N VAL A 109 7.22 3.56 0.58
CA VAL A 109 7.86 4.20 -0.57
C VAL A 109 9.36 4.42 -0.31
N PHE A 110 9.73 4.81 0.91
CA PHE A 110 11.13 4.95 1.31
C PHE A 110 11.89 3.62 1.14
N PHE A 111 11.35 2.52 1.68
CA PHE A 111 11.92 1.18 1.54
C PHE A 111 11.94 0.73 0.06
N ALA A 112 10.81 0.85 -0.63
CA ALA A 112 10.66 0.46 -2.02
C ALA A 112 11.72 1.15 -2.90
N THR A 113 12.01 2.42 -2.67
CA THR A 113 12.89 3.24 -3.54
C THR A 113 14.29 3.49 -2.98
N HIS A 114 14.63 2.96 -1.79
CA HIS A 114 15.86 3.30 -1.03
C HIS A 114 16.02 4.82 -0.90
N GLY A 115 14.93 5.52 -0.58
CA GLY A 115 14.91 6.96 -0.40
C GLY A 115 15.09 7.80 -1.67
N ARG A 116 15.22 7.19 -2.86
CA ARG A 116 15.45 7.92 -4.12
C ARG A 116 14.24 8.69 -4.64
N HIS A 117 13.03 8.33 -4.22
CA HIS A 117 11.80 8.96 -4.72
C HIS A 117 11.22 9.94 -3.69
N PRO A 118 11.11 11.25 -3.98
CA PRO A 118 10.79 12.27 -2.99
C PRO A 118 9.40 12.13 -2.34
N ALA A 119 8.49 11.34 -2.92
CA ALA A 119 7.16 11.12 -2.33
C ALA A 119 7.19 10.55 -0.91
N TRP A 120 8.25 9.83 -0.49
CA TRP A 120 8.33 9.38 0.91
C TRP A 120 8.36 10.58 1.87
N CYS A 121 9.15 11.62 1.57
CA CYS A 121 9.20 12.84 2.38
C CYS A 121 7.82 13.50 2.45
N ALA A 122 7.16 13.68 1.31
CA ALA A 122 5.86 14.32 1.25
C ALA A 122 4.81 13.57 2.09
N LEU A 123 4.79 12.23 1.99
CA LEU A 123 3.87 11.39 2.78
C LEU A 123 4.17 11.48 4.28
N LEU A 124 5.44 11.48 4.69
CA LEU A 124 5.81 11.64 6.10
C LEU A 124 5.40 13.02 6.63
N VAL A 125 5.60 14.09 5.86
CA VAL A 125 5.19 15.46 6.23
C VAL A 125 3.67 15.55 6.37
N ILE A 126 2.92 14.95 5.44
CA ILE A 126 1.44 14.94 5.55
C ILE A 126 1.01 14.16 6.80
N ALA A 127 1.63 13.01 7.08
CA ALA A 127 1.32 12.24 8.28
C ALA A 127 1.61 13.03 9.57
N THR A 128 2.73 13.75 9.64
CA THR A 128 3.03 14.60 10.81
C THR A 128 2.06 15.77 10.94
N LEU A 129 1.65 16.40 9.83
CA LEU A 129 0.64 17.46 9.85
C LEU A 129 -0.73 16.97 10.36
N VAL A 130 -1.12 15.74 10.02
CA VAL A 130 -2.37 15.14 10.53
C VAL A 130 -2.38 15.02 12.05
N TRP A 131 -1.23 14.70 12.66
CA TRP A 131 -1.09 14.61 14.13
C TRP A 131 -0.74 15.93 14.82
N TRP A 132 -0.47 16.99 14.07
CA TRP A 132 -0.26 18.33 14.61
C TRP A 132 -1.58 19.03 15.02
N ARG A 133 -2.72 18.46 14.63
CA ARG A 133 -4.07 18.98 14.90
C ARG A 133 -4.38 19.22 16.38
#